data_AF-V7G9Q0-F1
#
_entry.id   AF-V7G9Q0-F1
#
_cell.length_a   1.000
_cell.length_b   1.000
_cell.length_c   1.000
_cell.angle_alpha   90.00
_cell.angle_beta   90.00
_cell.angle_gamma   90.00
#
_symmetry.space_group_name_H-M   'P 1'
#
loop_
_entity.id
_entity.type
_entity.pdbx_description
1 polymer ?
#
loop_
_entity_poly.entity_id
_entity_poly.type
_entity_poly.pdbx_seq_one_letter_code
_entity_poly.pdbx_strand_id
1 'polypeptide(L)'
;MSVQTTDYAASEIRSPLGFLANRIFIYGALAFWAFICLFPIYWTITTSFKTAVDVTQGHLIPFVDFQPDWKGWRSLGLSPDSIFQTSTVREEFFKRFMNSVITSVGASSLAIVIGSLAAYGLTRYRYQFAWFKNEDISFFFLSQLILPPVVLALPFLVLYREVGLLDTRIGLILLYTLMVLPIVIWIMRDQFNSIPVELEEAALVDGLSIWGAFFRIVMPIALPGMVAAFILAMVLCWNEYFFAALLTSTDAKTIPVMVASQTGSQGINWWSMAALATAAIAPLAVIGIALERYLIMGMTAGAVK
;
A
#
# COMPACT_ATOMS: atom_id res chain seq x y z
N MET A 1 -8.00 45.95 54.44
CA MET A 1 -7.15 44.75 54.40
C MET A 1 -7.93 43.69 53.65
N SER A 2 -7.53 43.13 52.51
CA SER A 2 -6.31 43.22 51.71
C SER A 2 -6.70 42.83 50.28
N VAL A 3 -6.18 43.59 49.33
CA VAL A 3 -6.37 43.48 47.88
C VAL A 3 -5.81 42.13 47.38
N GLN A 4 -6.63 41.33 46.67
CA GLN A 4 -6.15 40.23 45.83
C GLN A 4 -5.90 40.77 44.42
N THR A 5 -4.68 41.24 44.20
CA THR A 5 -4.13 41.57 42.87
C THR A 5 -3.51 40.31 42.26
N THR A 6 -4.12 39.84 41.16
CA THR A 6 -3.46 39.40 39.92
C THR A 6 -2.09 38.71 40.02
N ASP A 7 -2.07 37.38 39.88
CA ASP A 7 -0.91 36.63 39.36
C ASP A 7 -1.19 36.19 37.91
N TYR A 8 -1.09 37.15 36.99
CA TYR A 8 -0.81 36.89 35.58
C TYR A 8 0.66 37.26 35.35
N ALA A 9 1.58 36.30 35.43
CA ALA A 9 2.84 36.26 34.65
C ALA A 9 3.84 35.25 35.23
N ALA A 10 3.94 34.10 34.58
CA ALA A 10 5.24 33.47 34.33
C ALA A 10 5.07 32.60 33.08
N SER A 11 5.04 33.24 31.91
CA SER A 11 5.40 32.52 30.70
C SER A 11 6.81 31.98 30.90
N GLU A 12 6.97 30.66 30.82
CA GLU A 12 8.29 30.03 30.76
C GLU A 12 9.04 30.61 29.55
N ILE A 13 9.87 31.63 29.78
CA ILE A 13 10.84 32.09 28.80
C ILE A 13 11.89 30.98 28.70
N ARG A 14 11.60 29.96 27.88
CA ARG A 14 12.60 28.96 27.48
C ARG A 14 13.79 29.73 26.93
N SER A 15 14.97 29.50 27.50
CA SER A 15 16.18 30.20 27.05
C SER A 15 16.34 29.97 25.54
N PRO A 16 16.69 31.02 24.76
CA PRO A 16 16.82 30.90 23.30
C PRO A 16 17.85 29.82 22.90
N LEU A 17 18.84 29.58 23.77
CA LEU A 17 19.84 28.51 23.64
C LEU A 17 19.24 27.10 23.83
N GLY A 18 18.39 26.89 24.84
CA GLY A 18 17.72 25.59 25.05
C GLY A 18 16.71 25.27 23.94
N PHE A 19 16.05 26.29 23.40
CA PHE A 19 15.16 26.15 22.25
C PHE A 19 15.90 25.78 20.96
N LEU A 20 17.04 26.42 20.68
CA LEU A 20 17.87 26.13 19.51
C LEU A 20 18.52 24.75 19.61
N ALA A 21 19.07 24.39 20.77
CA ALA A 21 19.66 23.06 21.01
C ALA A 21 18.64 21.93 20.82
N ASN A 22 17.42 22.11 21.34
CA ASN A 22 16.34 21.13 21.15
C ASN A 22 15.95 20.97 19.68
N ARG A 23 15.85 22.07 18.92
CA ARG A 23 15.58 22.00 17.48
C ARG A 23 16.69 21.30 16.72
N ILE A 24 17.96 21.60 17.01
CA ILE A 24 19.10 20.94 16.37
C ILE A 24 19.06 19.44 16.65
N PHE A 25 18.78 19.04 17.89
CA PHE A 25 18.64 17.62 18.24
C PHE A 25 17.49 16.94 17.48
N ILE A 26 16.30 17.55 17.45
CA ILE A 26 15.13 17.03 16.73
C ILE A 26 15.43 16.90 15.23
N TYR A 27 15.93 17.95 14.59
CA TYR A 27 16.25 17.90 13.16
C TYR A 27 17.40 16.94 12.85
N GLY A 28 18.39 16.83 13.73
CA GLY A 28 19.47 15.84 13.61
C GLY A 28 18.95 14.41 13.68
N ALA A 29 18.08 14.11 14.66
CA ALA A 29 17.44 12.80 14.80
C ALA A 29 16.54 12.47 13.60
N LEU A 30 15.74 13.43 13.12
CA LEU A 30 14.91 13.27 11.93
C LEU A 30 15.74 13.05 10.66
N ALA A 31 16.84 13.79 10.48
CA ALA A 31 17.73 13.61 9.34
C ALA A 31 18.43 12.25 9.36
N PHE A 32 18.89 11.80 10.54
CA PHE A 32 19.46 10.47 10.71
C PHE A 32 18.45 9.36 10.42
N TRP A 33 17.22 9.50 10.90
CA TRP A 33 16.14 8.57 10.61
C TRP A 33 15.78 8.54 9.12
N ALA A 34 15.68 9.72 8.49
CA ALA A 34 15.46 9.83 7.05
C ALA A 34 16.57 9.14 6.24
N PHE A 35 17.83 9.29 6.67
CA PHE A 35 18.95 8.59 6.06
C PHE A 35 18.78 7.06 6.16
N ILE A 36 18.44 6.53 7.34
CA ILE A 36 18.20 5.09 7.53
C ILE A 36 17.09 4.58 6.60
N CYS A 37 15.98 5.31 6.47
CA CYS A 37 14.86 4.92 5.61
C CYS A 37 15.18 5.01 4.11
N LEU A 38 15.93 6.04 3.69
CA LEU A 38 16.25 6.27 2.28
C LEU A 38 17.46 5.47 1.80
N PHE A 39 18.35 5.04 2.69
CA PHE A 39 19.58 4.35 2.32
C PHE A 39 19.33 3.06 1.51
N PRO A 40 18.39 2.16 1.87
CA PRO A 40 18.08 0.99 1.05
C PRO A 40 17.58 1.35 -0.36
N ILE A 41 16.75 2.39 -0.46
CA ILE A 41 16.23 2.88 -1.75
C ILE A 41 17.38 3.42 -2.60
N TYR A 42 18.24 4.25 -2.00
CA TYR A 42 19.46 4.75 -2.63
C TYR A 42 20.37 3.59 -3.10
N TRP A 43 20.57 2.57 -2.26
CA TRP A 43 21.37 1.41 -2.59
C TRP A 43 20.79 0.62 -3.76
N THR A 44 19.47 0.41 -3.79
CA THR A 44 18.78 -0.24 -4.92
C THR A 44 18.93 0.58 -6.20
N ILE A 45 18.67 1.90 -6.15
CA ILE A 45 18.78 2.76 -7.33
C ILE A 45 20.21 2.76 -7.87
N THR A 46 21.21 2.97 -7.02
CA THR A 46 22.61 2.99 -7.46
C THR A 46 23.08 1.63 -7.98
N THR A 47 22.64 0.52 -7.37
CA THR A 47 22.95 -0.84 -7.83
C THR A 47 22.38 -1.14 -9.21
N SER A 48 21.28 -0.50 -9.61
CA SER A 48 20.74 -0.64 -10.99
C SER A 48 21.71 -0.13 -12.08
N PHE A 49 22.69 0.68 -11.68
CA PHE A 49 23.73 1.23 -12.56
C PHE A 49 25.13 0.62 -12.34
N LYS A 50 25.26 -0.43 -11.53
CA LYS A 50 26.56 -1.06 -11.24
C LYS A 50 26.85 -2.23 -12.17
N THR A 51 28.13 -2.50 -12.41
CA THR A 51 28.57 -3.76 -13.02
C THR A 51 28.68 -4.88 -11.97
N ALA A 52 28.94 -6.12 -12.40
CA ALA A 52 29.12 -7.24 -11.48
C ALA A 52 30.25 -6.99 -10.47
N VAL A 53 31.35 -6.42 -10.95
CA VAL A 53 32.54 -6.13 -10.14
C VAL A 53 32.22 -5.11 -9.07
N ASP A 54 31.55 -4.01 -9.44
CA ASP A 54 31.19 -2.93 -8.51
C ASP A 54 30.22 -3.38 -7.41
N VAL A 55 29.31 -4.31 -7.74
CA VAL A 55 28.42 -4.92 -6.75
C VAL A 55 29.23 -5.77 -5.75
N THR A 56 30.13 -6.62 -6.25
CA THR A 56 30.94 -7.51 -5.38
C THR A 56 31.94 -6.75 -4.52
N GLN A 57 32.45 -5.61 -4.99
CA GLN A 57 33.39 -4.77 -4.25
C GLN A 57 32.70 -3.82 -3.26
N GLY A 58 31.36 -3.74 -3.27
CA GLY A 58 30.62 -2.90 -2.35
C GLY A 58 30.77 -1.40 -2.63
N HIS A 59 31.10 -1.00 -3.86
CA HIS A 59 31.17 0.41 -4.25
C HIS A 59 29.82 1.11 -4.00
N LEU A 60 29.84 2.28 -3.38
CA LEU A 60 28.65 2.96 -2.85
C LEU A 60 28.30 4.21 -3.64
N ILE A 61 29.30 4.97 -4.07
CA ILE A 61 29.16 6.34 -4.56
C ILE A 61 29.35 6.37 -6.08
N PRO A 62 28.30 6.71 -6.86
CA PRO A 62 28.41 6.90 -8.30
C PRO A 62 29.45 7.97 -8.65
N PHE A 63 30.17 7.77 -9.76
CA PHE A 63 31.22 8.67 -10.29
C PHE A 63 32.49 8.81 -9.43
N VAL A 64 32.50 8.28 -8.21
CA VAL A 64 33.68 8.23 -7.32
C VAL A 64 34.20 6.80 -7.23
N ASP A 65 33.35 5.87 -6.80
CA ASP A 65 33.73 4.47 -6.60
C ASP A 65 33.55 3.64 -7.88
N PHE A 66 32.56 3.99 -8.71
CA PHE A 66 32.24 3.28 -9.95
C PHE A 66 31.70 4.22 -11.02
N GLN A 67 31.87 3.84 -12.29
CA GLN A 67 31.26 4.53 -13.42
C GLN A 67 29.88 3.92 -13.72
N PRO A 68 28.78 4.71 -13.71
CA PRO A 68 27.45 4.20 -13.98
C PRO A 68 27.33 3.53 -15.35
N ASP A 69 26.83 2.30 -15.36
CA ASP A 69 26.53 1.52 -16.57
C ASP A 69 25.01 1.28 -16.68
N TRP A 70 24.47 1.43 -17.88
CA TRP A 70 23.08 1.16 -18.18
C TRP A 70 22.73 -0.34 -18.25
N LYS A 71 23.66 -1.25 -17.96
CA LYS A 71 23.46 -2.71 -18.02
C LYS A 71 22.17 -3.19 -17.35
N GLY A 72 21.83 -2.68 -16.16
CA GLY A 72 20.57 -2.99 -15.47
C GLY A 72 19.34 -2.58 -16.29
N TRP A 73 19.26 -1.32 -16.67
CA TRP A 73 18.14 -0.77 -17.44
C TRP A 73 18.04 -1.30 -18.87
N ARG A 74 19.18 -1.63 -19.50
CA ARG A 74 19.25 -2.29 -20.81
C ARG A 74 18.62 -3.67 -20.76
N SER A 75 18.75 -4.39 -19.65
CA SER A 75 18.07 -5.67 -19.45
C SER A 75 16.54 -5.56 -19.35
N LEU A 76 16.00 -4.35 -19.26
CA LEU A 76 14.56 -4.06 -19.34
C LEU A 76 14.16 -3.41 -20.66
N GLY A 77 15.11 -3.20 -21.57
CA GLY A 77 14.90 -2.41 -22.79
C GLY A 77 14.65 -0.92 -22.52
N LEU A 78 15.03 -0.42 -21.34
CA LEU A 78 14.83 0.96 -20.87
C LEU A 78 16.12 1.80 -20.85
N SER A 79 17.20 1.35 -21.49
CA SER A 79 18.42 2.16 -21.63
C SER A 79 18.31 3.16 -22.79
N PRO A 80 19.11 4.25 -22.80
CA PRO A 80 19.08 5.26 -23.87
C PRO A 80 19.25 4.68 -25.29
N ASP A 81 20.03 3.61 -25.42
CA ASP A 81 20.28 2.90 -26.68
C ASP A 81 19.12 1.98 -27.11
N SER A 82 18.36 1.42 -26.16
CA SER A 82 17.29 0.46 -26.44
C SER A 82 15.88 1.08 -26.44
N ILE A 83 15.70 2.25 -25.82
CA ILE A 83 14.37 2.84 -25.55
C ILE A 83 13.57 3.17 -26.82
N PHE A 84 14.26 3.50 -27.92
CA PHE A 84 13.62 3.78 -29.22
C PHE A 84 13.59 2.57 -30.17
N GLN A 85 14.18 1.44 -29.77
CA GLN A 85 14.20 0.21 -30.56
C GLN A 85 13.05 -0.71 -30.15
N THR A 86 12.63 -1.62 -31.03
CA THR A 86 11.71 -2.70 -30.67
C THR A 86 12.40 -3.66 -29.72
N SER A 87 11.76 -3.97 -28.60
CA SER A 87 12.34 -4.80 -27.54
C SER A 87 11.27 -5.67 -26.92
N THR A 88 11.36 -6.98 -27.17
CA THR A 88 10.48 -8.00 -26.58
C THR A 88 10.57 -7.99 -25.06
N VAL A 89 11.75 -7.69 -24.50
CA VAL A 89 11.96 -7.61 -23.06
C VAL A 89 11.23 -6.41 -22.45
N ARG A 90 11.23 -5.27 -23.16
CA ARG A 90 10.46 -4.09 -22.74
C ARG A 90 8.96 -4.35 -22.80
N GLU A 91 8.49 -5.03 -23.83
CA GLU A 91 7.09 -5.43 -23.96
C GLU A 91 6.66 -6.36 -22.82
N GLU A 92 7.48 -7.36 -22.48
CA GLU A 92 7.28 -8.24 -21.32
C GLU A 92 7.26 -7.47 -20.00
N PHE A 93 8.20 -6.54 -19.79
CA PHE A 93 8.22 -5.67 -18.61
C PHE A 93 6.92 -4.86 -18.50
N PHE A 94 6.50 -4.18 -19.57
CA PHE A 94 5.27 -3.39 -19.56
C PHE A 94 4.02 -4.25 -19.40
N LYS A 95 3.98 -5.46 -19.98
CA LYS A 95 2.87 -6.40 -19.79
C LYS A 95 2.73 -6.75 -18.30
N ARG A 96 3.82 -7.08 -17.63
CA ARG A 96 3.82 -7.45 -16.20
C ARG A 96 3.57 -6.25 -15.29
N PHE A 97 4.07 -5.08 -15.67
CA PHE A 97 3.75 -3.81 -15.01
C PHE A 97 2.26 -3.52 -15.08
N MET A 98 1.67 -3.63 -16.27
CA MET A 98 0.25 -3.41 -16.46
C MET A 98 -0.60 -4.47 -15.76
N ASN A 99 -0.14 -5.72 -15.71
CA ASN A 99 -0.78 -6.76 -14.90
C ASN A 99 -0.83 -6.34 -13.42
N SER A 100 0.30 -5.90 -12.85
CA SER A 100 0.34 -5.39 -11.46
C SER A 100 -0.60 -4.19 -11.24
N VAL A 101 -0.63 -3.23 -12.16
CA VAL A 101 -1.55 -2.08 -12.07
C VAL A 101 -3.00 -2.55 -12.09
N ILE A 102 -3.38 -3.36 -13.09
CA ILE A 102 -4.75 -3.83 -13.28
C ILE A 102 -5.21 -4.68 -12.09
N THR A 103 -4.38 -5.61 -11.62
CA THR A 103 -4.77 -6.50 -10.52
C THR A 103 -4.83 -5.75 -9.19
N SER A 104 -3.88 -4.87 -8.89
CA SER A 104 -3.88 -4.10 -7.64
C SER A 104 -5.00 -3.07 -7.57
N VAL A 105 -5.20 -2.27 -8.64
CA VAL A 105 -6.29 -1.28 -8.70
C VAL A 105 -7.65 -1.97 -8.76
N GLY A 106 -7.78 -3.01 -9.58
CA GLY A 106 -9.04 -3.76 -9.72
C GLY A 106 -9.46 -4.42 -8.41
N ALA A 107 -8.53 -5.12 -7.75
CA ALA A 107 -8.81 -5.78 -6.48
C ALA A 107 -9.13 -4.80 -5.36
N SER A 108 -8.36 -3.72 -5.26
CA SER A 108 -8.59 -2.70 -4.22
C SER A 108 -9.91 -1.97 -4.42
N SER A 109 -10.26 -1.65 -5.66
CA SER A 109 -11.55 -1.01 -5.97
C SER A 109 -12.71 -1.94 -5.61
N LEU A 110 -12.61 -3.22 -5.99
CA LEU A 110 -13.64 -4.22 -5.68
C LEU A 110 -13.75 -4.43 -4.16
N ALA A 111 -12.61 -4.48 -3.46
CA ALA A 111 -12.57 -4.59 -2.01
C ALA A 111 -13.19 -3.37 -1.31
N ILE A 112 -12.95 -2.15 -1.79
CA ILE A 112 -13.62 -0.94 -1.28
C ILE A 112 -15.14 -1.04 -1.47
N VAL A 113 -15.61 -1.42 -2.65
CA VAL A 113 -17.06 -1.51 -2.92
C VAL A 113 -17.71 -2.53 -1.98
N ILE A 114 -17.18 -3.77 -1.94
CA ILE A 114 -17.75 -4.84 -1.12
C ILE A 114 -17.55 -4.55 0.38
N GLY A 115 -16.35 -4.14 0.75
CA GLY A 115 -15.96 -3.90 2.14
C GLY A 115 -16.67 -2.69 2.76
N SER A 116 -16.93 -1.62 1.99
CA SER A 116 -17.73 -0.49 2.47
C SER A 116 -19.18 -0.89 2.71
N LEU A 117 -19.77 -1.68 1.82
CA LEU A 117 -21.15 -2.18 2.03
C LEU A 117 -21.23 -3.09 3.27
N ALA A 118 -20.28 -4.01 3.43
CA ALA A 118 -20.20 -4.89 4.59
C ALA A 118 -19.98 -4.09 5.89
N ALA A 119 -19.04 -3.14 5.89
CA ALA A 119 -18.75 -2.30 7.04
C ALA A 119 -19.93 -1.41 7.43
N TYR A 120 -20.63 -0.82 6.46
CA TYR A 120 -21.83 -0.02 6.71
C TYR A 120 -22.92 -0.87 7.34
N GLY A 121 -23.15 -2.07 6.79
CA GLY A 121 -24.04 -3.07 7.37
C GLY A 121 -23.71 -3.33 8.84
N LEU A 122 -22.46 -3.70 9.11
CA LEU A 122 -21.98 -4.06 10.45
C LEU A 122 -21.98 -2.90 11.46
N THR A 123 -22.09 -1.67 10.98
CA THR A 123 -22.09 -0.46 11.81
C THR A 123 -23.52 0.01 12.11
N ARG A 124 -24.41 -0.03 11.13
CA ARG A 124 -25.78 0.53 11.26
C ARG A 124 -26.83 -0.49 11.66
N TYR A 125 -26.63 -1.77 11.36
CA TYR A 125 -27.59 -2.82 11.66
C TYR A 125 -27.07 -3.74 12.74
N ARG A 126 -27.97 -4.23 13.59
CA ARG A 126 -27.65 -5.26 14.57
C ARG A 126 -27.86 -6.63 13.94
N TYR A 127 -26.78 -7.34 13.64
CA TYR A 127 -26.84 -8.73 13.21
C TYR A 127 -26.66 -9.65 14.40
N GLN A 128 -27.46 -10.71 14.40
CA GLN A 128 -27.34 -11.85 15.30
C GLN A 128 -27.50 -13.11 14.46
N PHE A 129 -26.37 -13.68 14.03
CA PHE A 129 -26.37 -14.94 13.30
C PHE A 129 -25.94 -16.06 14.24
N ALA A 130 -26.91 -16.84 14.72
CA ALA A 130 -26.73 -17.81 15.80
C ALA A 130 -26.09 -17.15 17.04
N TRP A 131 -24.83 -17.47 17.36
CA TRP A 131 -24.08 -16.87 18.47
C TRP A 131 -23.21 -15.67 18.05
N PHE A 132 -23.02 -15.43 16.75
CA PHE A 132 -22.19 -14.34 16.24
C PHE A 132 -22.94 -13.00 16.27
N LYS A 133 -22.36 -12.03 16.99
CA LYS A 133 -22.75 -10.61 16.93
C LYS A 133 -21.84 -9.85 15.96
N ASN A 134 -22.15 -8.59 15.68
CA ASN A 134 -21.34 -7.74 14.78
C ASN A 134 -19.85 -7.71 15.14
N GLU A 135 -19.52 -7.69 16.43
CA GLU A 135 -18.13 -7.70 16.91
C GLU A 135 -17.43 -9.02 16.56
N ASP A 136 -18.11 -10.15 16.77
CA ASP A 136 -17.58 -11.48 16.44
C ASP A 136 -17.40 -11.65 14.92
N ILE A 137 -18.34 -11.12 14.13
CA ILE A 137 -18.24 -11.12 12.65
C ILE A 137 -17.05 -10.26 12.21
N SER A 138 -16.88 -9.08 12.80
CA SER A 138 -15.75 -8.19 12.50
C SER A 138 -14.41 -8.83 12.88
N PHE A 139 -14.36 -9.49 14.04
CA PHE A 139 -13.21 -10.25 14.50
C PHE A 139 -12.89 -11.44 13.59
N PHE A 140 -13.91 -12.15 13.10
CA PHE A 140 -13.74 -13.23 12.13
C PHE A 140 -13.09 -12.77 10.83
N PHE A 141 -13.49 -11.60 10.30
CA PHE A 141 -12.81 -11.04 9.13
C PHE A 141 -11.34 -10.76 9.44
N LEU A 142 -11.06 -10.06 10.54
CA LEU A 142 -9.68 -9.75 10.95
C LEU A 142 -8.81 -10.99 11.16
N SER A 143 -9.37 -12.07 11.71
CA SER A 143 -8.60 -13.30 11.94
C SER A 143 -8.13 -13.96 10.64
N GLN A 144 -8.76 -13.67 9.50
CA GLN A 144 -8.28 -14.14 8.19
C GLN A 144 -6.92 -13.55 7.81
N LEU A 145 -6.52 -12.40 8.39
CA LEU A 145 -5.19 -11.81 8.16
C LEU A 145 -4.07 -12.61 8.86
N ILE A 146 -4.41 -13.43 9.87
CA ILE A 146 -3.45 -14.25 10.62
C ILE A 146 -3.14 -15.55 9.87
N LEU A 147 -4.08 -16.01 9.03
CA LEU A 147 -3.94 -17.24 8.28
C LEU A 147 -2.78 -17.14 7.28
N PRO A 148 -1.76 -18.01 7.36
CA PRO A 148 -0.64 -17.97 6.42
C PRO A 148 -1.13 -18.32 5.00
N PRO A 149 -0.88 -17.47 3.99
CA PRO A 149 -1.32 -17.70 2.60
C PRO A 149 -0.91 -19.06 2.03
N VAL A 150 0.24 -19.59 2.45
CA VAL A 150 0.76 -20.89 2.00
C VAL A 150 -0.16 -22.07 2.34
N VAL A 151 -0.94 -21.99 3.42
CA VAL A 151 -1.89 -23.04 3.81
C VAL A 151 -3.00 -23.18 2.76
N LEU A 152 -3.34 -22.07 2.10
CA LEU A 152 -4.38 -21.98 1.08
C LEU A 152 -3.86 -22.27 -0.33
N ALA A 153 -2.56 -22.53 -0.51
CA ALA A 153 -1.93 -22.70 -1.82
C ALA A 153 -2.57 -23.82 -2.65
N LEU A 154 -2.63 -25.05 -2.12
CA LEU A 154 -3.18 -26.20 -2.85
C LEU A 154 -4.69 -26.05 -3.12
N PRO A 155 -5.54 -25.67 -2.13
CA PRO A 155 -6.95 -25.43 -2.38
C PRO A 155 -7.21 -24.42 -3.49
N PHE A 156 -6.51 -23.28 -3.50
CA PHE A 156 -6.69 -22.27 -4.54
C PHE A 156 -6.14 -22.72 -5.89
N LEU A 157 -5.02 -23.43 -5.93
CA LEU A 157 -4.48 -23.97 -7.18
C LEU A 157 -5.46 -24.94 -7.84
N VAL A 158 -6.03 -25.87 -7.07
CA VAL A 158 -7.03 -26.83 -7.57
C VAL A 158 -8.30 -26.10 -7.99
N LEU A 159 -8.84 -25.22 -7.13
CA LEU A 159 -10.04 -24.44 -7.44
C LEU A 159 -9.88 -23.67 -8.76
N TYR A 160 -8.80 -22.90 -8.89
CA TYR A 160 -8.58 -22.04 -10.06
C TYR A 160 -8.32 -22.85 -11.33
N ARG A 161 -7.76 -24.05 -11.19
CA ARG A 161 -7.65 -24.99 -12.30
C ARG A 161 -9.03 -25.45 -12.78
N GLU A 162 -9.90 -25.88 -11.87
CA GLU A 162 -11.24 -26.39 -12.20
C GLU A 162 -12.14 -25.31 -12.82
N VAL A 163 -12.06 -24.07 -12.32
CA VAL A 163 -12.87 -22.96 -12.86
C VAL A 163 -12.20 -22.20 -14.01
N GLY A 164 -11.02 -22.64 -14.48
CA GLY A 164 -10.32 -22.03 -15.61
C GLY A 164 -9.80 -20.60 -15.35
N LEU A 165 -9.46 -20.26 -14.11
CA LEU A 165 -8.95 -18.94 -13.71
C LEU A 165 -7.43 -18.86 -13.56
N LEU A 166 -6.71 -19.97 -13.78
CA LEU A 166 -5.23 -19.96 -13.82
C LEU A 166 -4.70 -19.02 -14.90
N ASP A 167 -3.65 -18.29 -14.56
CA ASP A 167 -2.99 -17.31 -15.43
C ASP A 167 -3.91 -16.22 -15.99
N THR A 168 -4.98 -15.89 -15.27
CA THR A 168 -5.91 -14.81 -15.64
C THR A 168 -5.82 -13.61 -14.71
N ARG A 169 -5.95 -12.39 -15.26
CA ARG A 169 -6.03 -11.15 -14.47
C ARG A 169 -7.27 -11.14 -13.57
N ILE A 170 -8.39 -11.66 -14.06
CA ILE A 170 -9.65 -11.73 -13.32
C ILE A 170 -9.50 -12.65 -12.11
N GLY A 171 -8.88 -13.83 -12.28
CA GLY A 171 -8.55 -14.72 -11.17
C GLY A 171 -7.73 -14.00 -10.09
N LEU A 172 -6.65 -13.32 -10.47
CA LEU A 172 -5.86 -12.55 -9.51
C LEU A 172 -6.65 -11.44 -8.83
N ILE A 173 -7.49 -10.68 -9.55
CA ILE A 173 -8.33 -9.63 -8.96
C ILE A 173 -9.24 -10.20 -7.87
N LEU A 174 -9.92 -11.32 -8.15
CA LEU A 174 -10.83 -11.95 -7.19
C LEU A 174 -10.08 -12.44 -5.94
N LEU A 175 -8.93 -13.08 -6.13
CA LEU A 175 -8.10 -13.55 -5.02
C LEU A 175 -7.58 -12.39 -4.16
N TYR A 176 -7.02 -11.37 -4.80
CA TYR A 176 -6.45 -10.23 -4.10
C TYR A 176 -7.53 -9.45 -3.37
N THR A 177 -8.73 -9.32 -3.96
CA THR A 177 -9.90 -8.73 -3.28
C THR A 177 -10.17 -9.46 -1.98
N LEU A 178 -10.22 -10.80 -1.99
CA LEU A 178 -10.46 -11.61 -0.80
C LEU A 178 -9.38 -11.40 0.27
N MET A 179 -8.11 -11.29 -0.14
CA MET A 179 -6.99 -11.09 0.78
C MET A 179 -7.04 -9.74 1.50
N VAL A 180 -7.41 -8.67 0.79
CA VAL A 180 -7.44 -7.31 1.36
C VAL A 180 -8.81 -6.91 1.92
N LEU A 181 -9.85 -7.72 1.70
CA LEU A 181 -11.19 -7.42 2.19
C LEU A 181 -11.25 -7.23 3.72
N PRO A 182 -10.58 -8.06 4.56
CA PRO A 182 -10.62 -7.87 6.01
C PRO A 182 -10.13 -6.51 6.48
N ILE A 183 -9.00 -6.03 5.94
CA ILE A 183 -8.42 -4.75 6.34
C ILE A 183 -9.30 -3.59 5.86
N VAL A 184 -9.90 -3.71 4.66
CA VAL A 184 -10.84 -2.71 4.15
C VAL A 184 -12.10 -2.65 5.02
N ILE A 185 -12.71 -3.79 5.36
CA ILE A 185 -13.89 -3.82 6.24
C ILE A 185 -13.57 -3.18 7.59
N TRP A 186 -12.41 -3.48 8.15
CA TRP A 186 -11.99 -2.94 9.45
C TRP A 186 -11.85 -1.42 9.43
N ILE A 187 -11.11 -0.87 8.46
CA ILE A 187 -10.93 0.58 8.33
C ILE A 187 -12.26 1.29 8.05
N MET A 188 -13.05 0.76 7.11
CA MET A 188 -14.34 1.36 6.77
C MET A 188 -15.33 1.30 7.93
N ARG A 189 -15.28 0.24 8.75
CA ARG A 189 -16.12 0.14 9.95
C ARG A 189 -15.74 1.20 10.97
N ASP A 190 -14.45 1.43 11.23
CA ASP A 190 -14.03 2.51 12.13
C ASP A 190 -14.47 3.88 11.60
N GLN A 191 -14.27 4.13 10.30
CA GLN A 191 -14.69 5.37 9.63
C GLN A 191 -16.21 5.60 9.68
N PHE A 192 -17.04 4.58 9.52
CA PHE A 192 -18.49 4.75 9.62
C PHE A 192 -18.95 4.92 11.07
N ASN A 193 -18.27 4.31 12.04
CA ASN A 193 -18.58 4.49 13.47
C ASN A 193 -18.29 5.92 13.95
N SER A 194 -17.33 6.62 13.33
CA SER A 194 -17.05 8.02 13.66
C SER A 194 -18.11 9.00 13.13
N ILE A 195 -19.01 8.56 12.23
CA ILE A 195 -20.06 9.40 11.66
C ILE A 195 -21.31 9.33 12.55
N PRO A 196 -21.76 10.45 13.14
CA PRO A 196 -22.97 10.50 13.97
C PRO A 196 -24.19 9.94 13.23
N VAL A 197 -24.96 9.10 13.90
CA VAL A 197 -26.15 8.45 13.31
C VAL A 197 -27.26 9.46 13.00
N GLU A 198 -27.28 10.57 13.73
CA GLU A 198 -28.24 11.66 13.60
C GLU A 198 -28.20 12.31 12.22
N LEU A 199 -27.05 12.28 11.53
CA LEU A 199 -26.93 12.78 10.15
C LEU A 199 -27.69 11.90 9.16
N GLU A 200 -27.69 10.58 9.36
CA GLU A 200 -28.46 9.64 8.55
C GLU A 200 -29.95 9.75 8.88
N GLU A 201 -30.32 9.86 10.16
CA GLU A 201 -31.72 10.04 10.58
C GLU A 201 -32.32 11.33 10.02
N ALA A 202 -31.58 12.44 10.06
CA ALA A 202 -32.01 13.71 9.46
C ALA A 202 -32.23 13.56 7.95
N ALA A 203 -31.32 12.87 7.24
CA ALA A 203 -31.46 12.61 5.81
C ALA A 203 -32.70 11.77 5.47
N LEU A 204 -33.05 10.80 6.32
CA LEU A 204 -34.27 10.00 6.17
C LEU A 204 -35.54 10.84 6.41
N VAL A 205 -35.52 11.74 7.39
CA VAL A 205 -36.61 12.71 7.66
C VAL A 205 -36.81 13.67 6.48
N ASP A 206 -35.71 14.08 5.83
CA ASP A 206 -35.72 14.89 4.60
C ASP A 206 -36.17 14.11 3.35
N GLY A 207 -36.53 12.83 3.49
CA GLY A 207 -37.13 12.00 2.45
C GLY A 207 -36.13 11.20 1.61
N LEU A 208 -34.85 11.14 1.99
CA LEU A 208 -33.92 10.20 1.35
C LEU A 208 -34.22 8.77 1.79
N SER A 209 -33.99 7.82 0.89
CA SER A 209 -33.94 6.40 1.26
C SER A 209 -32.63 6.07 1.96
N ILE A 210 -32.51 4.87 2.56
CA ILE A 210 -31.27 4.39 3.18
C ILE A 210 -30.09 4.45 2.19
N TRP A 211 -30.31 4.03 0.93
CA TRP A 211 -29.30 4.13 -0.12
C TRP A 211 -29.01 5.59 -0.49
N GLY A 212 -30.02 6.45 -0.48
CA GLY A 212 -29.86 7.89 -0.66
C GLY A 212 -28.97 8.52 0.42
N ALA A 213 -29.25 8.22 1.69
CA ALA A 213 -28.43 8.67 2.83
C ALA A 213 -27.01 8.12 2.74
N PHE A 214 -26.84 6.83 2.44
CA PHE A 214 -25.53 6.20 2.27
C PHE A 214 -24.68 6.90 1.22
N PHE A 215 -25.17 7.04 -0.02
CA PHE A 215 -24.38 7.61 -1.11
C PHE A 215 -24.21 9.13 -1.05
N ARG A 216 -25.18 9.87 -0.49
CA ARG A 216 -25.15 11.35 -0.50
C ARG A 216 -24.59 11.96 0.78
N ILE A 217 -24.64 11.25 1.91
CA ILE A 217 -24.24 11.77 3.22
C ILE A 217 -23.04 10.98 3.75
N VAL A 218 -23.21 9.67 3.95
CA VAL A 218 -22.23 8.84 4.66
C VAL A 218 -20.95 8.67 3.85
N MET A 219 -21.07 8.29 2.57
CA MET A 219 -19.93 8.02 1.69
C MET A 219 -19.03 9.26 1.48
N PRO A 220 -19.56 10.47 1.19
CA PRO A 220 -18.73 11.67 1.09
C PRO A 220 -17.98 12.02 2.38
N ILE A 221 -18.61 11.85 3.55
CA ILE A 221 -17.97 12.08 4.85
C ILE A 221 -16.90 11.02 5.13
N ALA A 222 -17.13 9.77 4.72
CA ALA A 222 -16.18 8.67 4.86
C ALA A 222 -15.05 8.66 3.82
N LEU A 223 -15.10 9.54 2.81
CA LEU A 223 -14.18 9.53 1.67
C LEU A 223 -12.69 9.57 2.06
N PRO A 224 -12.23 10.37 3.04
CA PRO A 224 -10.81 10.36 3.44
C PRO A 224 -10.35 9.00 3.95
N GLY A 225 -11.15 8.35 4.80
CA GLY A 225 -10.87 7.00 5.30
C GLY A 225 -10.94 5.94 4.21
N MET A 226 -11.88 6.08 3.27
CA MET A 226 -12.00 5.20 2.10
C MET A 226 -10.78 5.27 1.18
N VAL A 227 -10.27 6.48 0.93
CA VAL A 227 -9.05 6.68 0.14
C VAL A 227 -7.85 6.04 0.86
N ALA A 228 -7.74 6.21 2.18
CA ALA A 228 -6.68 5.56 2.95
C ALA A 228 -6.77 4.02 2.88
N ALA A 229 -7.98 3.45 3.04
CA ALA A 229 -8.22 2.02 2.90
C ALA A 229 -7.88 1.51 1.49
N PHE A 230 -8.24 2.27 0.45
CA PHE A 230 -7.95 1.95 -0.94
C PHE A 230 -6.45 1.90 -1.21
N ILE A 231 -5.72 2.93 -0.77
CA ILE A 231 -4.27 3.00 -0.96
C ILE A 231 -3.59 1.84 -0.23
N LEU A 232 -3.98 1.56 1.02
CA LEU A 232 -3.41 0.46 1.78
C LEU A 232 -3.68 -0.89 1.09
N ALA A 233 -4.92 -1.14 0.66
CA ALA A 233 -5.27 -2.35 -0.09
C ALA A 233 -4.45 -2.46 -1.39
N MET A 234 -4.27 -1.35 -2.11
CA MET A 234 -3.51 -1.32 -3.36
C MET A 234 -2.04 -1.61 -3.14
N VAL A 235 -1.43 -1.03 -2.11
CA VAL A 235 -0.04 -1.33 -1.72
C VAL A 235 0.13 -2.80 -1.36
N LEU A 236 -0.82 -3.39 -0.62
CA LEU A 236 -0.78 -4.82 -0.29
C LEU A 236 -0.89 -5.70 -1.55
N CYS A 237 -1.83 -5.39 -2.45
CA CYS A 237 -1.98 -6.12 -3.72
C CYS A 237 -0.76 -5.95 -4.65
N TRP A 238 -0.17 -4.75 -4.70
CA TRP A 238 1.00 -4.45 -5.53
C TRP A 238 2.22 -5.28 -5.13
N ASN A 239 2.37 -5.52 -3.83
CA ASN A 239 3.49 -6.27 -3.26
C ASN A 239 3.22 -7.79 -3.15
N GLU A 240 2.03 -8.25 -3.52
CA GLU A 240 1.68 -9.66 -3.43
C GLU A 240 2.47 -10.46 -4.47
N TYR A 241 3.25 -11.43 -3.96
CA TYR A 241 4.12 -12.27 -4.76
C TYR A 241 3.67 -13.73 -4.78
N PHE A 242 3.25 -14.25 -3.62
CA PHE A 242 3.12 -15.68 -3.40
C PHE A 242 2.06 -16.30 -4.32
N PHE A 243 0.86 -15.74 -4.33
CA PHE A 243 -0.21 -16.28 -5.16
C PHE A 243 -0.02 -15.93 -6.63
N ALA A 244 0.53 -14.76 -6.96
CA ALA A 244 0.91 -14.48 -8.35
C ALA A 244 1.92 -15.52 -8.87
N ALA A 245 2.95 -15.86 -8.09
CA ALA A 245 3.95 -16.85 -8.48
C ALA A 245 3.35 -18.27 -8.62
N LEU A 246 2.36 -18.59 -7.80
CA LEU A 246 1.70 -19.90 -7.80
C LEU A 246 0.68 -20.07 -8.93
N LEU A 247 -0.12 -19.04 -9.22
CA LEU A 247 -1.31 -19.13 -10.07
C LEU A 247 -1.11 -18.59 -11.49
N THR A 248 0.02 -17.93 -11.77
CA THR A 248 0.29 -17.33 -13.08
C THR A 248 1.53 -17.91 -13.76
N SER A 249 1.53 -17.86 -15.10
CA SER A 249 2.60 -18.45 -15.90
C SER A 249 3.13 -17.51 -16.99
N THR A 250 2.27 -16.83 -17.75
CA THR A 250 2.68 -16.05 -18.93
C THR A 250 1.83 -14.79 -19.06
N ASP A 251 0.51 -14.90 -18.94
CA ASP A 251 -0.40 -13.80 -19.27
C ASP A 251 -0.68 -12.85 -18.12
N ALA A 252 -0.83 -13.39 -16.90
CA ALA A 252 -1.19 -12.60 -15.72
C ALA A 252 -0.02 -12.35 -14.75
N LYS A 253 1.21 -12.76 -15.10
CA LYS A 253 2.40 -12.54 -14.26
C LYS A 253 2.58 -11.07 -13.88
N THR A 254 2.84 -10.81 -12.60
CA THR A 254 3.02 -9.48 -12.02
C THR A 254 4.50 -9.10 -11.91
N ILE A 255 4.80 -7.82 -11.61
CA ILE A 255 6.18 -7.35 -11.40
C ILE A 255 6.89 -8.08 -10.26
N PRO A 256 6.29 -8.31 -9.07
CA PRO A 256 6.98 -9.04 -8.00
C PRO A 256 7.49 -10.42 -8.43
N VAL A 257 6.71 -11.13 -9.26
CA VAL A 257 7.12 -12.41 -9.85
C VAL A 257 8.28 -12.23 -10.84
N MET A 258 8.29 -11.15 -11.62
CA MET A 258 9.41 -10.81 -12.50
C MET A 258 10.69 -10.51 -11.73
N VAL A 259 10.62 -9.73 -10.64
CA VAL A 259 11.76 -9.44 -9.76
C VAL A 259 12.35 -10.74 -9.20
N ALA A 260 11.49 -11.62 -8.69
CA ALA A 260 11.91 -12.92 -8.15
C ALA A 260 12.53 -13.83 -9.22
N SER A 261 12.13 -13.71 -10.48
CA SER A 261 12.72 -14.52 -11.56
C SER A 261 14.20 -14.20 -11.87
N GLN A 262 14.76 -13.15 -11.27
CA GLN A 262 16.17 -12.78 -11.42
C GLN A 262 17.13 -13.63 -10.58
N THR A 263 16.62 -14.48 -9.68
CA THR A 263 17.42 -15.40 -8.84
C THR A 263 17.53 -16.79 -9.48
N GLY A 264 18.01 -16.84 -10.72
CA GLY A 264 18.08 -18.07 -11.53
C GLY A 264 19.31 -18.94 -11.30
N SER A 265 19.42 -20.03 -12.06
CA SER A 265 20.50 -21.03 -11.96
C SER A 265 21.89 -20.50 -12.34
N GLN A 266 21.97 -19.41 -13.10
CA GLN A 266 23.24 -18.77 -13.51
C GLN A 266 23.76 -17.75 -12.48
N GLY A 267 23.15 -17.70 -11.29
CA GLY A 267 23.43 -16.71 -10.26
C GLY A 267 22.53 -15.47 -10.36
N ILE A 268 22.65 -14.59 -9.37
CA ILE A 268 21.80 -13.41 -9.22
C ILE A 268 22.34 -12.27 -10.08
N ASN A 269 21.52 -11.78 -11.02
CA ASN A 269 21.81 -10.57 -11.77
C ASN A 269 21.41 -9.34 -10.95
N TRP A 270 22.27 -8.93 -10.00
CA TRP A 270 22.00 -7.85 -9.05
C TRP A 270 21.61 -6.52 -9.73
N TRP A 271 22.26 -6.14 -10.82
CA TRP A 271 21.95 -4.91 -11.56
C TRP A 271 20.56 -4.95 -12.21
N SER A 272 20.17 -6.08 -12.80
CA SER A 272 18.85 -6.27 -13.41
C SER A 272 17.74 -6.35 -12.37
N MET A 273 17.98 -7.06 -11.26
CA MET A 273 17.05 -7.13 -10.13
C MET A 273 16.85 -5.75 -9.50
N ALA A 274 17.93 -4.99 -9.32
CA ALA A 274 17.88 -3.63 -8.80
C ALA A 274 17.15 -2.65 -9.75
N ALA A 275 17.34 -2.78 -11.07
CA ALA A 275 16.58 -2.01 -12.06
C ALA A 275 15.08 -2.33 -12.01
N LEU A 276 14.71 -3.62 -11.95
CA LEU A 276 13.32 -4.04 -11.79
C LEU A 276 12.70 -3.53 -10.49
N ALA A 277 13.41 -3.69 -9.37
CA ALA A 277 12.96 -3.21 -8.08
C ALA A 277 12.78 -1.68 -8.07
N THR A 278 13.73 -0.95 -8.67
CA THR A 278 13.62 0.52 -8.82
C THR A 278 12.37 0.90 -9.62
N ALA A 279 12.14 0.24 -10.76
CA ALA A 279 10.96 0.48 -11.58
C ALA A 279 9.64 0.08 -10.87
N ALA A 280 9.68 -0.95 -10.02
CA ALA A 280 8.53 -1.39 -9.22
C ALA A 280 8.20 -0.44 -8.06
N ILE A 281 9.22 0.18 -7.44
CA ILE A 281 9.07 1.12 -6.32
C ILE A 281 8.58 2.48 -6.82
N ALA A 282 9.03 2.93 -8.00
CA ALA A 282 8.72 4.25 -8.55
C ALA A 282 7.22 4.63 -8.51
N PRO A 283 6.26 3.82 -9.01
CA PRO A 283 4.84 4.19 -8.97
C PRO A 283 4.30 4.29 -7.55
N LEU A 284 4.70 3.39 -6.64
CA LEU A 284 4.28 3.46 -5.23
C LEU A 284 4.84 4.70 -4.54
N ALA A 285 6.09 5.08 -4.83
CA ALA A 285 6.68 6.30 -4.29
C ALA A 285 5.92 7.55 -4.77
N VAL A 286 5.58 7.62 -6.06
CA VAL A 286 4.78 8.73 -6.62
C VAL A 286 3.40 8.80 -5.97
N ILE A 287 2.72 7.66 -5.83
CA ILE A 287 1.40 7.59 -5.18
C ILE A 287 1.51 7.99 -3.69
N GLY A 288 2.52 7.51 -2.99
CA GLY A 288 2.79 7.85 -1.59
C GLY A 288 2.98 9.35 -1.41
N ILE A 289 3.82 9.98 -2.22
CA ILE A 289 4.06 11.45 -2.17
C ILE A 289 2.78 12.22 -2.53
N ALA A 290 2.05 11.79 -3.56
CA ALA A 290 0.84 12.48 -3.99
C ALA A 290 -0.32 12.36 -2.97
N LEU A 291 -0.36 11.26 -2.22
CA LEU A 291 -1.49 10.90 -1.36
C LEU A 291 -1.16 10.90 0.15
N GLU A 292 0.05 11.30 0.56
CA GLU A 292 0.49 11.32 1.97
C GLU A 292 -0.51 12.06 2.88
N ARG A 293 -1.06 13.17 2.40
CA ARG A 293 -2.04 13.97 3.15
C ARG A 293 -3.30 13.17 3.50
N TYR A 294 -3.76 12.30 2.61
CA TYR A 294 -4.95 11.47 2.83
C TYR A 294 -4.67 10.30 3.77
N LEU A 295 -3.47 9.72 3.68
CA LEU A 295 -3.02 8.67 4.61
C LEU A 295 -2.92 9.20 6.04
N ILE A 296 -2.33 10.39 6.23
CA ILE A 296 -2.18 11.01 7.56
C ILE A 296 -3.56 11.36 8.15
N MET A 297 -4.47 11.92 7.35
CA MET A 297 -5.83 12.24 7.81
C MET A 297 -6.63 10.99 8.20
N GLY A 298 -6.53 9.90 7.44
CA GLY A 298 -7.22 8.64 7.74
C GLY A 298 -6.70 7.94 9.01
N MET A 299 -5.38 7.95 9.24
CA MET A 299 -4.79 7.30 10.43
C MET A 299 -4.97 8.11 11.71
N THR A 300 -5.04 9.44 11.63
CA THR A 300 -5.19 10.31 12.80
C THR A 300 -6.63 10.40 13.30
N ALA A 301 -7.63 10.24 12.42
CA ALA A 301 -9.05 10.25 12.81
C ALA A 301 -9.44 9.09 13.73
N GLY A 302 -8.84 7.90 13.56
CA GLY A 302 -9.09 6.73 14.42
C GLY A 302 -8.26 6.69 15.71
N ALA A 303 -7.20 7.52 15.82
CA ALA A 303 -6.27 7.51 16.95
C ALA A 303 -6.68 8.44 18.10
N VAL A 304 -7.68 9.31 17.90
CA VAL A 304 -8.22 10.19 18.96
C VAL A 304 -9.46 9.52 19.56
N LYS A 305 -9.23 8.64 20.54
CA LYS A 305 -10.21 8.20 21.53
C LYS A 305 -9.64 8.41 22.92
#